data_AF-A0A4R7V5Y8-F1
#
_entry.id   AF-A0A4R7V5Y8-F1
#
_cell.length_a   1.000
_cell.length_b   1.000
_cell.length_c   1.000
_cell.angle_alpha   90.00
_cell.angle_beta   90.00
_cell.angle_gamma   90.00
#
_symmetry.space_group_name_H-M   'P 1'
#
loop_
_entity.id
_entity.type
_entity.pdbx_description
1 polymer ?
#
loop_
_entity_poly.entity_id
_entity_poly.type
_entity_poly.pdbx_seq_one_letter_code
_entity_poly.pdbx_strand_id
1 'polypeptide(L)'
;MRLVSSRVGKTSVRPSNGSWETLPGPVLVRDLAALDRSRANLAPRLVRPRVEAENLRVVTVAEVLDIGYHPGDQRLTAVVADEAGTTAVVSATYRPTSPAALDAVDAALRSGPRFVAGAVRRTRGTLVVDSTVVVPDLAPGDGSSSLMGATATREDAVTVALDGALGVCAEAVHRGLRHLPKDFGVRVTEAAASLREVGLPRAATALDGFADAVTSPETVVSAWIAAQIRLSTTADAR
;
A
#
# COMPACT_ATOMS: atom_id res chain seq x y z
N MET A 1 34.51 -22.54 9.01
CA MET A 1 33.42 -21.61 8.67
C MET A 1 32.86 -21.05 9.97
N ARG A 2 33.10 -19.77 10.27
CA ARG A 2 32.80 -19.13 11.56
C ARG A 2 31.53 -18.30 11.37
N LEU A 3 30.40 -18.77 11.88
CA LEU A 3 29.13 -18.04 11.85
C LEU A 3 29.25 -16.83 12.79
N VAL A 4 29.25 -15.63 12.24
CA VAL A 4 29.12 -14.39 13.01
C VAL A 4 27.70 -14.38 13.56
N SER A 5 27.54 -14.45 14.89
CA SER A 5 26.22 -14.31 15.51
C SER A 5 25.75 -12.87 15.33
N SER A 6 24.79 -12.67 14.43
CA SER A 6 24.01 -11.44 14.40
C SER A 6 23.22 -11.37 15.71
N ARG A 7 23.28 -10.21 16.38
CA ARG A 7 22.49 -9.96 17.59
C ARG A 7 21.03 -10.14 17.24
N VAL A 8 20.41 -11.19 17.76
CA VAL A 8 18.96 -11.35 17.78
C VAL A 8 18.40 -10.12 18.49
N GLY A 9 17.66 -9.28 17.75
CA GLY A 9 16.95 -8.14 18.33
C GLY A 9 16.01 -8.66 19.41
N LYS A 10 16.25 -8.26 20.66
CA LYS A 10 15.33 -8.55 21.76
C LYS A 10 14.07 -7.71 21.54
N THR A 11 13.02 -8.33 21.02
CA THR A 11 11.67 -7.74 21.04
C THR A 11 11.16 -7.83 22.47
N SER A 12 11.19 -6.71 23.19
CA SER A 12 10.59 -6.62 24.53
C SER A 12 9.24 -5.94 24.43
N VAL A 13 8.18 -6.64 24.83
CA VAL A 13 6.85 -6.06 25.02
C VAL A 13 6.85 -5.41 26.40
N ARG A 14 6.79 -4.09 26.45
CA ARG A 14 6.59 -3.35 27.69
C ARG A 14 5.15 -2.87 27.76
N PRO A 15 4.45 -3.01 28.90
CA PRO A 15 3.16 -2.36 29.07
C PRO A 15 3.33 -0.86 28.87
N SER A 16 2.63 -0.31 27.88
CA SER A 16 2.59 1.13 27.64
C SER A 16 1.53 1.76 28.55
N ASN A 17 1.86 2.85 29.22
CA ASN A 17 0.93 3.68 29.99
C ASN A 17 -0.06 4.48 29.10
N GLY A 18 -0.20 4.12 27.82
CA GLY A 18 -1.10 4.80 26.88
C GLY A 18 -0.71 6.25 26.54
N SER A 19 0.49 6.74 26.90
CA SER A 19 0.90 8.13 26.68
C SER A 19 1.41 8.39 25.24
N TRP A 20 0.60 8.04 24.24
CA TRP A 20 0.92 8.20 22.81
C TRP A 20 1.23 9.66 22.42
N GLU A 21 0.71 10.64 23.17
CA GLU A 21 0.97 12.07 23.01
C GLU A 21 2.43 12.49 23.15
N THR A 22 3.19 11.72 23.94
CA THR A 22 4.60 12.01 24.27
C THR A 22 5.58 11.33 23.31
N LEU A 23 5.08 10.62 22.32
CA LEU A 23 5.93 9.93 21.35
C LEU A 23 6.79 10.94 20.56
N PRO A 24 8.04 10.57 20.22
CA PRO A 24 8.90 11.40 19.40
C PRO A 24 8.26 11.75 18.05
N GLY A 25 8.52 12.96 17.56
CA GLY A 25 7.99 13.46 16.28
C GLY A 25 8.19 12.56 15.05
N PRO A 26 9.27 11.76 14.93
CA PRO A 26 9.39 10.80 13.83
C PRO A 26 8.35 9.68 13.84
N VAL A 27 7.74 9.40 15.00
CA VAL A 27 6.73 8.35 15.19
C VAL A 27 5.33 8.96 15.25
N LEU A 28 5.15 10.08 15.95
CA LEU A 28 3.87 10.76 16.11
C LEU A 28 3.65 11.84 15.04
N VAL A 29 2.62 11.63 14.22
CA VAL A 29 2.22 12.50 13.12
C VAL A 29 0.98 13.26 13.53
N ARG A 30 1.09 14.60 13.51
CA ARG A 30 -0.01 15.53 13.77
C ARG A 30 -0.54 16.23 12.51
N ASP A 31 0.33 16.40 11.53
CA ASP A 31 0.07 17.09 10.27
C ASP A 31 0.21 16.07 9.14
N LEU A 32 -0.94 15.65 8.58
CA LEU A 32 -0.98 14.69 7.49
C LEU A 32 -0.43 15.29 6.19
N ALA A 33 -0.60 16.60 5.96
CA ALA A 33 -0.07 17.27 4.77
C ALA A 33 1.47 17.36 4.79
N ALA A 34 2.08 17.58 5.95
CA ALA A 34 3.53 17.51 6.12
C ALA A 34 4.05 16.08 5.91
N LEU A 35 3.36 15.07 6.45
CA LEU A 35 3.72 13.68 6.21
C LEU A 35 3.64 13.35 4.72
N ASP A 36 2.57 13.77 4.06
CA ASP A 36 2.33 13.51 2.64
C ASP A 36 3.43 14.11 1.76
N ARG A 37 3.77 15.40 1.97
CA ARG A 37 4.90 16.07 1.30
C ARG A 37 6.23 15.37 1.57
N SER A 38 6.47 14.95 2.81
CA SER A 38 7.71 14.24 3.15
C SER A 38 7.83 12.92 2.39
N ARG A 39 6.72 12.20 2.20
CA ARG A 39 6.68 10.94 1.47
C ARG A 39 6.79 11.13 -0.04
N ALA A 40 6.19 12.19 -0.59
CA ALA A 40 6.31 12.54 -2.01
C ALA A 40 7.77 12.79 -2.42
N ASN A 41 8.60 13.31 -1.51
CA ASN A 41 10.00 13.62 -1.77
C ASN A 41 10.96 12.42 -1.59
N LEU A 42 10.45 11.25 -1.18
CA LEU A 42 11.29 10.07 -1.05
C LEU A 42 11.56 9.45 -2.42
N ALA A 43 12.73 8.82 -2.55
CA ALA A 43 13.04 8.03 -3.73
C ALA A 43 11.98 6.90 -3.93
N PRO A 44 11.76 6.42 -5.16
CA PRO A 44 10.82 5.32 -5.39
C PRO A 44 11.11 4.11 -4.51
N ARG A 45 10.06 3.40 -4.07
CA ARG A 45 10.17 2.30 -3.09
C ARG A 45 11.17 1.21 -3.53
N LEU A 46 11.34 0.99 -4.83
CA LEU A 46 12.27 0.02 -5.41
C LEU A 46 13.74 0.25 -5.02
N VAL A 47 14.16 1.50 -4.79
CA VAL A 47 15.54 1.86 -4.46
C VAL A 47 15.71 2.30 -3.00
N ARG A 48 14.63 2.29 -2.21
CA ARG A 48 14.68 2.64 -0.78
C ARG A 48 15.14 1.46 0.08
N PRO A 49 15.90 1.73 1.16
CA PRO A 49 16.14 0.73 2.21
C PRO A 49 14.81 0.14 2.72
N ARG A 50 14.73 -1.20 2.80
CA ARG A 50 13.53 -1.92 3.24
C ARG A 50 13.48 -2.07 4.76
N VAL A 51 13.44 -0.94 5.47
CA VAL A 51 13.30 -0.94 6.91
C VAL A 51 11.83 -0.72 7.26
N GLU A 52 11.10 -1.79 7.56
CA GLU A 52 9.65 -1.72 7.85
C GLU A 52 9.33 -0.76 9.01
N ALA A 53 10.21 -0.69 10.02
CA ALA A 53 10.07 0.23 11.14
C ALA A 53 10.07 1.71 10.72
N GLU A 54 10.70 2.07 9.60
CA GLU A 54 10.69 3.44 9.08
C GLU A 54 9.31 3.86 8.57
N ASN A 55 8.39 2.93 8.33
CA ASN A 55 7.04 3.24 7.87
C ASN A 55 6.02 3.30 9.02
N LEU A 56 6.34 2.77 10.21
CA LEU A 56 5.43 2.76 11.34
C LEU A 56 5.24 4.18 11.90
N ARG A 57 3.99 4.63 11.94
CA ARG A 57 3.60 5.93 12.51
C ARG A 57 2.37 5.76 13.40
N VAL A 58 2.19 6.78 14.22
CA VAL A 58 1.00 7.02 15.03
C VAL A 58 0.43 8.32 14.52
N VAL A 59 -0.76 8.27 13.93
CA VAL A 59 -1.44 9.41 13.33
C VAL A 59 -2.49 9.91 14.31
N THR A 60 -2.51 11.22 14.58
CA THR A 60 -3.63 11.84 15.27
C THR A 60 -4.85 11.90 14.37
N VAL A 61 -6.00 11.54 14.91
CA VAL A 61 -7.28 11.59 14.22
C VAL A 61 -8.17 12.59 14.96
N ALA A 62 -8.61 13.61 14.23
CA ALA A 62 -9.60 14.57 14.70
C ALA A 62 -11.02 14.05 14.43
N GLU A 63 -11.22 13.41 13.28
CA GLU A 63 -12.53 12.91 12.86
C GLU A 63 -12.38 11.65 11.98
N VAL A 64 -13.34 10.73 12.12
CA VAL A 64 -13.53 9.61 11.19
C VAL A 64 -14.71 9.95 10.28
N LEU A 65 -14.43 10.18 9.00
CA LEU A 65 -15.39 10.69 8.02
C LEU A 65 -16.24 9.58 7.39
N ASP A 66 -15.63 8.43 7.10
CA ASP A 66 -16.31 7.29 6.47
C ASP A 66 -15.68 5.97 6.89
N ILE A 67 -16.47 4.90 6.90
CA ILE A 67 -16.03 3.53 7.16
C ILE A 67 -16.75 2.59 6.20
N GLY A 68 -15.98 1.78 5.46
CA GLY A 68 -16.51 0.90 4.44
C GLY A 68 -15.78 -0.43 4.36
N TYR A 69 -16.54 -1.50 4.14
CA TYR A 69 -16.01 -2.83 3.88
C TYR A 69 -16.09 -3.21 2.39
N HIS A 70 -14.98 -3.71 1.87
CA HIS A 70 -14.81 -4.21 0.50
C HIS A 70 -14.82 -5.74 0.51
N PRO A 71 -15.96 -6.40 0.24
CA PRO A 71 -16.08 -7.85 0.36
C PRO A 71 -15.19 -8.62 -0.62
N GLY A 72 -14.98 -8.08 -1.83
CA GLY A 72 -14.12 -8.70 -2.85
C GLY A 72 -12.66 -8.82 -2.42
N ASP A 73 -12.20 -7.87 -1.60
CA ASP A 73 -10.83 -7.82 -1.10
C ASP A 73 -10.70 -8.21 0.37
N GLN A 74 -11.82 -8.57 1.01
CA GLN A 74 -11.95 -8.78 2.46
C GLN A 74 -11.22 -7.69 3.26
N ARG A 75 -11.49 -6.43 2.92
CA ARG A 75 -10.75 -5.27 3.43
C ARG A 75 -11.69 -4.22 3.98
N LEU A 76 -11.43 -3.75 5.19
CA LEU A 76 -12.06 -2.57 5.78
C LEU A 76 -11.19 -1.34 5.48
N THR A 77 -11.83 -0.26 5.06
CA THR A 77 -11.21 1.05 4.87
C THR A 77 -11.97 2.12 5.65
N ALA A 78 -11.26 3.09 6.21
CA ALA A 78 -11.88 4.27 6.80
C ALA A 78 -11.15 5.55 6.39
N VAL A 79 -11.88 6.62 6.17
CA VAL A 79 -11.31 7.94 5.90
C VAL A 79 -11.22 8.69 7.23
N VAL A 80 -10.03 9.13 7.59
CA VAL A 80 -9.78 9.93 8.80
C VAL A 80 -9.24 11.30 8.43
N ALA A 81 -9.55 12.31 9.22
CA ALA A 81 -9.04 13.67 9.06
C ALA A 81 -8.20 14.10 10.27
N ASP A 82 -7.18 14.91 10.03
CA ASP A 82 -6.48 15.65 11.08
C ASP A 82 -7.21 16.95 11.45
N GLU A 83 -6.68 17.71 12.42
CA GLU A 83 -7.27 18.99 12.85
C GLU A 83 -7.32 20.04 11.73
N ALA A 84 -6.48 19.90 10.70
CA ALA A 84 -6.47 20.78 9.53
C ALA A 84 -7.43 20.31 8.41
N GLY A 85 -8.15 19.21 8.62
CA GLY A 85 -9.05 18.61 7.63
C GLY A 85 -8.33 17.82 6.52
N THR A 86 -7.02 17.60 6.63
CA THR A 86 -6.29 16.76 5.68
C THR A 86 -6.61 15.30 5.94
N THR A 87 -6.84 14.52 4.89
CA THR A 87 -7.34 13.15 5.01
C THR A 87 -6.26 12.08 4.80
N ALA A 88 -6.48 10.93 5.44
CA ALA A 88 -5.76 9.68 5.20
C ALA A 88 -6.74 8.50 5.22
N VAL A 89 -6.36 7.40 4.59
CA VAL A 89 -7.14 6.15 4.57
C VAL A 89 -6.53 5.16 5.54
N VAL A 90 -7.28 4.74 6.55
CA VAL A 90 -6.94 3.58 7.38
C VAL A 90 -7.39 2.32 6.64
N SER A 91 -6.53 1.32 6.54
CA SER A 91 -6.80 0.07 5.82
C SER A 91 -6.48 -1.14 6.69
N ALA A 92 -7.44 -2.07 6.81
CA ALA A 92 -7.30 -3.34 7.52
C ALA A 92 -7.78 -4.49 6.62
N THR A 93 -6.96 -5.52 6.43
CA THR A 93 -7.32 -6.71 5.64
C THR A 93 -7.59 -7.89 6.55
N TYR A 94 -8.60 -8.70 6.21
CA TYR A 94 -8.92 -9.93 6.90
C TYR A 94 -7.69 -10.85 6.99
N ARG A 95 -7.51 -11.48 8.15
CA ARG A 95 -6.46 -12.45 8.40
C ARG A 95 -7.09 -13.65 9.11
N PRO A 96 -6.92 -14.88 8.58
CA PRO A 96 -7.42 -16.08 9.24
C PRO A 96 -6.87 -16.30 10.65
N THR A 97 -5.68 -15.75 10.94
CA THR A 97 -5.04 -15.83 12.27
C THR A 97 -5.67 -14.90 13.31
N SER A 98 -6.56 -13.99 12.89
CA SER A 98 -7.25 -13.03 13.75
C SER A 98 -8.63 -12.70 13.15
N PRO A 99 -9.58 -13.65 13.17
CA PRO A 99 -10.82 -13.53 12.41
C PRO A 99 -11.70 -12.34 12.86
N ALA A 100 -11.69 -12.01 14.15
CA ALA A 100 -12.43 -10.86 14.71
C ALA A 100 -11.67 -9.52 14.60
N ALA A 101 -10.52 -9.47 13.94
CA ALA A 101 -9.71 -8.24 13.87
C ALA A 101 -10.41 -7.11 13.09
N LEU A 102 -11.22 -7.44 12.08
CA LEU A 102 -11.95 -6.42 11.33
C LEU A 102 -13.07 -5.80 12.17
N ASP A 103 -13.82 -6.62 12.91
CA ASP A 103 -14.86 -6.14 13.85
C ASP A 103 -14.26 -5.24 14.93
N ALA A 104 -13.12 -5.64 15.48
CA ALA A 104 -12.36 -4.86 16.44
C ALA A 104 -11.92 -3.49 15.88
N VAL A 105 -11.45 -3.45 14.63
CA VAL A 105 -11.05 -2.21 13.97
C VAL A 105 -12.27 -1.34 13.65
N ASP A 106 -13.37 -1.91 13.15
CA ASP A 106 -14.62 -1.19 12.89
C ASP A 106 -15.15 -0.53 14.18
N ALA A 107 -15.26 -1.29 15.27
CA ALA A 107 -15.70 -0.78 16.56
C ALA A 107 -14.78 0.32 17.10
N ALA A 108 -13.46 0.15 16.99
CA ALA A 108 -12.48 1.15 17.41
C ALA A 108 -12.52 2.43 16.57
N LEU A 109 -12.87 2.35 15.28
CA LEU A 109 -13.02 3.52 14.42
C LEU A 109 -14.33 4.26 14.70
N ARG A 110 -15.43 3.53 14.94
CA ARG A 110 -16.74 4.11 15.30
C ARG A 110 -16.75 4.84 16.64
N SER A 111 -15.85 4.47 17.56
CA SER A 111 -15.73 5.15 18.85
C SER A 111 -15.01 6.51 18.76
N GLY A 112 -14.50 6.89 17.59
CA GLY A 112 -13.78 8.15 17.40
C GLY A 112 -12.39 8.11 18.03
N PRO A 113 -11.47 7.27 17.54
CA PRO A 113 -10.15 7.12 18.14
C PRO A 113 -9.35 8.40 17.94
N ARG A 114 -8.62 8.83 18.98
CA ARG A 114 -7.71 9.99 18.87
C ARG A 114 -6.40 9.67 18.14
N PHE A 115 -6.01 8.39 18.11
CA PHE A 115 -4.78 7.93 17.49
C PHE A 115 -5.01 6.64 16.70
N VAL A 116 -4.35 6.54 15.54
CA VAL A 116 -4.27 5.30 14.75
C VAL A 116 -2.80 4.96 14.51
N ALA A 117 -2.39 3.76 14.91
CA ALA A 117 -1.05 3.26 14.67
C ALA A 117 -1.03 2.31 13.47
N GLY A 118 -0.01 2.44 12.61
CA GLY A 118 0.12 1.57 11.46
C GLY A 118 1.33 1.86 10.59
N ALA A 119 1.54 1.00 9.60
CA ALA A 119 2.52 1.26 8.55
C ALA A 119 1.93 2.25 7.57
N VAL A 120 2.58 3.42 7.43
CA VAL A 120 2.14 4.44 6.48
C VAL A 120 2.81 4.20 5.14
N ARG A 121 2.02 4.22 4.09
CA ARG A 121 2.46 4.33 2.69
C ARG A 121 1.73 5.49 2.01
N ARG A 122 2.27 5.93 0.89
CA ARG A 122 1.56 6.79 -0.06
C ARG A 122 1.13 5.91 -1.22
N THR A 123 -0.10 6.04 -1.67
CA THR A 123 -0.64 5.28 -2.80
C THR A 123 -1.56 6.22 -3.57
N ARG A 124 -1.22 6.51 -4.84
CA ARG A 124 -2.01 7.39 -5.71
C ARG A 124 -2.35 8.73 -5.03
N GLY A 125 -1.32 9.42 -4.55
CA GLY A 125 -1.48 10.72 -3.91
C GLY A 125 -2.12 10.69 -2.52
N THR A 126 -2.54 9.52 -2.03
CA THR A 126 -3.28 9.38 -0.78
C THR A 126 -2.40 8.68 0.25
N LEU A 127 -2.38 9.23 1.47
CA LEU A 127 -1.77 8.54 2.61
C LEU A 127 -2.64 7.36 3.04
N VAL A 128 -2.04 6.17 3.08
CA VAL A 128 -2.69 4.96 3.56
C VAL A 128 -1.96 4.46 4.80
N VAL A 129 -2.71 4.27 5.88
CA VAL A 129 -2.26 3.71 7.15
C VAL A 129 -2.74 2.26 7.22
N ASP A 130 -1.84 1.31 6.96
CA ASP A 130 -2.15 -0.10 7.15
C ASP A 130 -2.10 -0.43 8.64
N SER A 131 -3.25 -0.78 9.21
CA SER A 131 -3.32 -1.21 10.62
C SER A 131 -2.75 -2.63 10.75
N THR A 132 -1.42 -2.72 10.74
CA THR A 132 -0.69 -3.98 10.87
C THR A 132 -0.32 -4.29 12.32
N VAL A 133 -0.35 -3.27 13.18
CA VAL A 133 -0.04 -3.35 14.61
C VAL A 133 -1.22 -2.76 15.38
N VAL A 134 -2.31 -3.52 15.41
CA VAL A 134 -3.26 -3.36 16.51
C VAL A 134 -2.65 -4.21 17.64
N VAL A 135 -2.24 -3.58 18.74
CA VAL A 135 -2.39 -4.24 20.05
C VAL A 135 -3.71 -3.68 20.55
N PRO A 136 -4.84 -4.30 20.17
CA PRO A 136 -6.10 -3.84 20.69
C PRO A 136 -6.08 -4.19 22.17
N ASP A 137 -6.24 -3.19 23.03
CA ASP A 137 -6.83 -3.47 24.33
C ASP A 137 -8.31 -3.75 24.06
N LEU A 138 -8.64 -4.98 23.68
CA LEU A 138 -10.02 -5.37 23.39
C LEU A 138 -10.33 -6.74 23.99
N ALA A 139 -11.48 -6.77 24.67
CA ALA A 139 -12.19 -7.99 24.98
C ALA A 139 -12.50 -8.80 23.70
N PRO A 140 -12.60 -10.13 23.79
CA PRO A 140 -12.91 -10.98 22.64
C PRO A 140 -14.24 -10.60 21.98
N GLY A 141 -14.22 -10.43 20.65
CA GLY A 141 -15.40 -10.36 19.79
C GLY A 141 -15.69 -11.71 19.12
N ASP A 142 -16.92 -11.92 18.65
CA ASP A 142 -17.41 -13.21 18.14
C ASP A 142 -17.42 -13.33 16.59
N GLY A 143 -17.00 -12.30 15.86
CA GLY A 143 -16.93 -12.34 14.40
C GLY A 143 -18.29 -12.19 13.69
N SER A 144 -19.35 -11.84 14.43
CA SER A 144 -20.73 -11.80 13.89
C SER A 144 -21.18 -10.41 13.43
N SER A 145 -20.30 -9.40 13.50
CA SER A 145 -20.69 -8.01 13.26
C SER A 145 -21.05 -7.76 11.80
N SER A 146 -22.12 -6.99 11.58
CA SER A 146 -22.51 -6.56 10.23
C SER A 146 -21.67 -5.36 9.81
N LEU A 147 -20.67 -5.60 8.95
CA LEU A 147 -19.84 -4.53 8.38
C LEU A 147 -20.59 -3.83 7.26
N MET A 148 -20.68 -2.50 7.34
CA MET A 148 -21.32 -1.68 6.31
C MET A 148 -20.51 -1.69 5.02
N GLY A 149 -21.18 -1.91 3.89
CA GLY A 149 -20.56 -1.92 2.57
C GLY A 149 -19.92 -0.57 2.23
N ALA A 150 -18.71 -0.60 1.68
CA ALA A 150 -18.04 0.61 1.23
C ALA A 150 -18.83 1.29 0.10
N THR A 151 -18.82 2.62 0.10
CA THR A 151 -19.26 3.38 -1.07
C THR A 151 -18.30 3.10 -2.23
N ALA A 152 -18.85 2.72 -3.38
CA ALA A 152 -18.06 2.46 -4.57
C ALA A 152 -17.37 3.76 -5.01
N THR A 153 -16.06 3.86 -4.79
CA THR A 153 -15.27 4.91 -5.42
C THR A 153 -15.15 4.56 -6.89
N ARG A 154 -15.60 5.44 -7.79
CA ARG A 154 -15.45 5.25 -9.23
C ARG A 154 -13.95 5.26 -9.55
N GLU A 155 -13.40 4.08 -9.86
CA GLU A 155 -12.02 3.99 -10.33
C GLU A 155 -11.89 4.79 -11.63
N ASP A 156 -10.94 5.71 -11.63
CA ASP A 156 -10.66 6.53 -12.80
C ASP A 156 -9.90 5.70 -13.87
N ALA A 157 -10.06 6.08 -15.14
CA ALA A 157 -9.51 5.32 -16.27
C ALA A 157 -7.97 5.21 -16.23
N VAL A 158 -7.28 6.23 -15.70
CA VAL A 158 -5.81 6.23 -15.57
C VAL A 158 -5.36 5.17 -14.56
N THR A 159 -6.10 5.01 -13.46
CA THR A 159 -5.85 3.99 -12.43
C THR A 159 -6.00 2.60 -13.02
N VAL A 160 -7.11 2.36 -13.72
CA VAL A 160 -7.38 1.06 -14.36
C VAL A 160 -6.27 0.68 -15.35
N ALA A 161 -5.82 1.62 -16.19
CA ALA A 161 -4.74 1.36 -17.15
C ALA A 161 -3.39 1.08 -16.47
N LEU A 162 -3.03 1.83 -15.42
CA LEU A 162 -1.80 1.61 -14.65
C LEU A 162 -1.81 0.27 -13.91
N ASP A 163 -2.93 -0.07 -13.26
CA ASP A 163 -3.07 -1.35 -12.54
C ASP A 163 -3.01 -2.53 -13.50
N GLY A 164 -3.66 -2.42 -14.67
CA GLY A 164 -3.57 -3.43 -15.72
C GLY A 164 -2.13 -3.64 -16.19
N ALA A 165 -1.39 -2.57 -16.44
CA ALA A 165 0.01 -2.62 -16.83
C ALA A 165 0.93 -3.22 -15.75
N LEU A 166 0.75 -2.81 -14.49
CA LEU A 166 1.47 -3.38 -13.35
C LEU A 166 1.13 -4.85 -13.14
N GLY A 167 -0.13 -5.24 -13.35
CA GLY A 167 -0.60 -6.61 -13.29
C GLY A 167 0.10 -7.50 -14.32
N VAL A 168 0.18 -7.07 -15.58
CA VAL A 168 0.92 -7.79 -16.63
C VAL A 168 2.41 -7.93 -16.26
N CYS A 169 3.04 -6.88 -15.73
CA CYS A 169 4.43 -6.96 -15.28
C CYS A 169 4.62 -7.94 -14.12
N ALA A 170 3.70 -7.98 -13.16
CA ALA A 170 3.74 -8.90 -12.02
C ALA A 170 3.55 -10.36 -12.46
N GLU A 171 2.63 -10.60 -13.38
CA GLU A 171 2.38 -11.91 -13.98
C GLU A 171 3.61 -12.45 -14.70
N ALA A 172 4.35 -11.58 -15.40
CA ALA A 172 5.59 -11.96 -16.09
C ALA A 172 6.64 -12.52 -15.12
N VAL A 173 6.80 -11.87 -13.95
CA VAL A 173 7.73 -12.35 -12.91
C VAL A 173 7.23 -13.63 -12.26
N HIS A 174 5.92 -13.74 -12.02
CA HIS A 174 5.33 -14.92 -11.40
C HIS A 174 5.55 -16.18 -12.25
N ARG A 175 5.46 -16.05 -13.58
CA ARG A 175 5.79 -17.14 -14.51
C ARG A 175 7.29 -17.37 -14.70
N GLY A 176 8.09 -16.37 -14.39
CA GLY A 176 9.52 -16.31 -14.70
C GLY A 176 9.75 -15.73 -16.09
N LEU A 177 10.57 -14.68 -16.16
CA LEU A 177 10.83 -13.93 -17.39
C LEU A 177 11.46 -14.76 -18.53
N ARG A 178 12.04 -15.92 -18.22
CA ARG A 178 12.61 -16.87 -19.19
C ARG A 178 11.60 -17.90 -19.72
N HIS A 179 10.41 -17.94 -19.13
CA HIS A 179 9.38 -18.95 -19.41
C HIS A 179 8.06 -18.29 -19.86
N LEU A 180 8.14 -17.09 -20.42
CA LEU A 180 6.96 -16.39 -20.89
C LEU A 180 6.38 -17.11 -22.12
N PRO A 181 5.04 -17.26 -22.19
CA PRO A 181 4.36 -17.71 -23.39
C PRO A 181 4.71 -16.85 -24.61
N LYS A 182 4.70 -17.44 -25.81
CA LYS A 182 5.06 -16.73 -27.05
C LYS A 182 4.12 -15.56 -27.37
N ASP A 183 2.88 -15.64 -26.91
CA ASP A 183 1.82 -14.64 -27.06
C ASP A 183 1.84 -13.58 -25.94
N PHE A 184 2.71 -13.71 -24.94
CA PHE A 184 2.77 -12.77 -23.82
C PHE A 184 3.06 -11.33 -24.27
N GLY A 185 3.88 -11.16 -25.33
CA GLY A 185 4.15 -9.84 -25.92
C GLY A 185 2.90 -9.11 -26.40
N VAL A 186 1.90 -9.83 -26.93
CA VAL A 186 0.63 -9.23 -27.37
C VAL A 186 -0.10 -8.57 -26.20
N ARG A 187 -0.17 -9.26 -25.06
CA ARG A 187 -0.79 -8.72 -23.83
C ARG A 187 -0.05 -7.52 -23.26
N VAL A 188 1.28 -7.50 -23.39
CA VAL A 188 2.09 -6.34 -22.99
C VAL A 188 1.77 -5.14 -23.89
N THR A 189 1.65 -5.35 -25.21
CA THR A 189 1.30 -4.31 -26.19
C THR A 189 -0.13 -3.78 -25.98
N GLU A 190 -1.09 -4.65 -25.61
CA GLU A 190 -2.45 -4.23 -25.24
C GLU A 190 -2.44 -3.32 -24.01
N ALA A 191 -1.69 -3.69 -22.96
CA ALA A 191 -1.54 -2.83 -21.79
C ALA A 191 -0.86 -1.49 -22.12
N ALA A 192 0.13 -1.49 -23.02
CA ALA A 192 0.75 -0.27 -23.53
C ALA A 192 -0.24 0.62 -24.31
N ALA A 193 -1.17 0.01 -25.07
CA ALA A 193 -2.22 0.74 -25.77
C ALA A 193 -3.17 1.46 -24.80
N SER A 194 -3.64 0.77 -23.76
CA SER A 194 -4.48 1.38 -22.71
C SER A 194 -3.78 2.56 -22.03
N LEU A 195 -2.47 2.48 -21.80
CA LEU A 195 -1.69 3.61 -21.26
C LEU A 195 -1.61 4.80 -22.22
N ARG A 196 -1.51 4.56 -23.53
CA ARG A 196 -1.53 5.64 -24.54
C ARG A 196 -2.88 6.35 -24.55
N GLU A 197 -3.98 5.60 -24.47
CA GLU A 197 -5.34 6.14 -24.48
C GLU A 197 -5.61 7.08 -23.30
N VAL A 198 -5.04 6.77 -22.13
CA VAL A 198 -5.17 7.61 -20.93
C VAL A 198 -4.09 8.71 -20.81
N GLY A 199 -3.30 8.93 -21.87
CA GLY A 199 -2.32 10.02 -21.93
C GLY A 199 -0.97 9.75 -21.25
N LEU A 200 -0.57 8.48 -21.10
CA LEU A 200 0.73 8.07 -20.51
C LEU A 200 1.70 7.48 -21.55
N PRO A 201 2.07 8.21 -22.62
CA PRO A 201 2.86 7.66 -23.73
C PRO A 201 4.26 7.20 -23.31
N ARG A 202 4.89 7.86 -22.33
CA ARG A 202 6.22 7.46 -21.83
C ARG A 202 6.18 6.13 -21.05
N ALA A 203 5.08 5.85 -20.37
CA ALA A 203 4.89 4.57 -19.69
C ALA A 203 4.61 3.46 -20.71
N ALA A 204 3.81 3.77 -21.73
CA ALA A 204 3.56 2.85 -22.85
C ALA A 204 4.85 2.48 -23.59
N THR A 205 5.71 3.44 -23.94
CA THR A 205 6.99 3.16 -24.63
C THR A 205 7.89 2.21 -23.82
N ALA A 206 7.88 2.31 -22.49
CA ALA A 206 8.65 1.40 -21.65
C ALA A 206 8.09 -0.03 -21.68
N LEU A 207 6.76 -0.20 -21.78
CA LEU A 207 6.13 -1.51 -22.00
C LEU A 207 6.34 -2.05 -23.41
N ASP A 208 6.29 -1.21 -24.44
CA ASP A 208 6.59 -1.62 -25.81
C ASP A 208 8.02 -2.21 -25.88
N GLY A 209 9.00 -1.54 -25.24
CA GLY A 209 10.36 -2.07 -25.13
C GLY A 209 10.46 -3.39 -24.34
N PHE A 210 9.57 -3.62 -23.37
CA PHE A 210 9.46 -4.93 -22.72
C PHE A 210 8.84 -5.97 -23.65
N ALA A 211 7.78 -5.64 -24.39
CA ALA A 211 7.11 -6.53 -25.33
C ALA A 211 8.10 -7.05 -26.39
N ASP A 212 8.91 -6.15 -26.95
CA ASP A 212 9.95 -6.49 -27.93
C ASP A 212 11.02 -7.45 -27.36
N ALA A 213 11.32 -7.30 -26.06
CA ALA A 213 12.33 -8.10 -25.38
C ALA A 213 11.82 -9.47 -24.88
N VAL A 214 10.51 -9.74 -24.88
CA VAL A 214 9.92 -11.01 -24.35
C VAL A 214 10.55 -12.26 -24.98
N THR A 215 10.94 -12.18 -26.24
CA THR A 215 11.54 -13.30 -27.00
C THR A 215 13.06 -13.42 -26.83
N SER A 216 13.69 -12.45 -26.16
CA SER A 216 15.14 -12.35 -26.02
C SER A 216 15.57 -12.51 -24.55
N PRO A 217 16.05 -13.71 -24.15
CA PRO A 217 16.41 -14.01 -22.76
C PRO A 217 17.47 -13.08 -22.15
N GLU A 218 18.31 -12.49 -23.00
CA GLU A 218 19.40 -11.59 -22.57
C GLU A 218 18.90 -10.20 -22.18
N THR A 219 17.83 -9.73 -22.82
CA THR A 219 17.33 -8.35 -22.68
C THR A 219 15.99 -8.26 -21.94
N VAL A 220 15.25 -9.37 -21.82
CA VAL A 220 13.92 -9.41 -21.17
C VAL A 220 13.96 -8.89 -19.73
N VAL A 221 15.04 -9.18 -18.99
CA VAL A 221 15.16 -8.77 -17.58
C VAL A 221 15.36 -7.26 -17.45
N SER A 222 16.27 -6.68 -18.24
CA SER A 222 16.54 -5.25 -18.17
C SER A 222 15.36 -4.42 -18.70
N ALA A 223 14.71 -4.89 -19.76
CA ALA A 223 13.50 -4.27 -20.31
C ALA A 223 12.34 -4.32 -19.32
N TRP A 224 12.12 -5.46 -18.65
CA TRP A 224 11.11 -5.59 -17.60
C TRP A 224 11.40 -4.64 -16.42
N ILE A 225 12.65 -4.55 -15.95
CA ILE A 225 13.02 -3.63 -14.86
C ILE A 225 12.73 -2.18 -15.25
N ALA A 226 13.09 -1.77 -16.47
CA ALA A 226 12.85 -0.42 -16.96
C ALA A 226 11.35 -0.08 -16.99
N ALA A 227 10.52 -1.00 -17.51
CA ALA A 227 9.07 -0.87 -17.50
C ALA A 227 8.51 -0.77 -16.07
N GLN A 228 8.91 -1.69 -15.18
CA GLN A 228 8.43 -1.74 -13.80
C GLN A 228 8.78 -0.47 -13.01
N ILE A 229 10.01 0.05 -13.15
CA ILE A 229 10.42 1.30 -12.51
C ILE A 229 9.59 2.47 -13.03
N ARG A 230 9.40 2.57 -14.36
CA ARG A 230 8.61 3.64 -14.95
C ARG A 230 7.17 3.61 -14.47
N LEU A 231 6.53 2.44 -14.47
CA LEU A 231 5.13 2.27 -14.08
C LEU A 231 4.92 2.57 -12.59
N SER A 232 5.75 1.97 -11.71
CA SER A 232 5.66 2.23 -10.27
C SER A 232 5.91 3.70 -9.91
N THR A 233 6.90 4.34 -10.55
CA THR A 233 7.16 5.77 -10.33
C THR A 233 6.00 6.64 -10.84
N THR A 234 5.37 6.27 -11.97
CA THR A 234 4.20 6.98 -12.49
C THR A 234 3.00 6.84 -11.55
N ALA A 235 2.80 5.65 -10.99
CA ALA A 235 1.75 5.39 -10.01
C ALA A 235 1.99 6.12 -8.66
N ASP A 236 3.25 6.26 -8.24
CA ASP A 236 3.63 6.98 -7.02
C ASP A 236 3.54 8.51 -7.16
N ALA A 237 3.83 9.03 -8.35
CA ALA A 237 3.83 10.47 -8.64
C ALA A 237 2.42 11.07 -8.88
N ARG A 238 1.44 10.20 -9.10
CA ARG A 238 0.03 10.57 -9.12
C ARG A 238 -0.46 10.75 -7.69
#